data_AF-A0A375CR44-F1
#
_entry.id   AF-A0A375CR44-F1
#
_cell.length_a   1.000
_cell.length_b   1.000
_cell.length_c   1.000
_cell.angle_alpha   90.00
_cell.angle_beta   90.00
_cell.angle_gamma   90.00
#
_symmetry.space_group_name_H-M   'P 1'
#
loop_
_entity.id
_entity.type
_entity.pdbx_description
1 polymer ?
#
loop_
_entity_poly.entity_id
_entity_poly.type
_entity_poly.pdbx_seq_one_letter_code
_entity_poly.pdbx_strand_id
1 'polypeptide(L)'
;MATPSYATKCRNGKSILYTQDRYCPAGYIDITGASGGTVSIVGRSAHVKEQENEFLQRRATENGPYQMQMAQAQVAEEQQQAHNSALCTSLASQAKSLEAAMRQPNGPQWLDNLKQQHRNVRDQQYRNKC
;
A
#
# COMPACT_ATOMS: atom_id res chain seq x y z
N MET A 1 19.13 28.39 -29.91
CA MET A 1 18.37 29.20 -30.89
C MET A 1 16.92 28.74 -30.83
N ALA A 2 15.98 29.62 -30.45
CA ALA A 2 14.56 29.29 -30.41
C ALA A 2 14.00 29.38 -31.83
N THR A 3 13.49 28.29 -32.38
CA THR A 3 12.80 28.30 -33.67
C THR A 3 11.38 28.83 -33.45
N PRO A 4 10.99 29.96 -34.04
CA PRO A 4 9.61 30.44 -33.94
C PRO A 4 8.71 29.45 -34.69
N SER A 5 7.91 28.68 -33.95
CA SER A 5 6.82 27.90 -34.54
C SER A 5 5.56 28.75 -34.56
N TYR A 6 4.90 28.84 -35.71
CA TYR A 6 3.54 29.36 -35.81
C TYR A 6 2.64 28.54 -34.88
N ALA A 7 1.81 29.22 -34.08
CA ALA A 7 0.86 28.53 -33.24
C ALA A 7 -0.56 29.01 -33.47
N THR A 8 -1.42 28.03 -33.67
CA THR A 8 -2.86 28.20 -33.79
C THR A 8 -3.45 28.29 -32.38
N LYS A 9 -4.24 29.32 -32.15
CA LYS A 9 -4.96 29.54 -30.89
C LYS A 9 -6.35 28.92 -31.02
N CYS A 10 -6.61 27.92 -30.21
CA CYS A 10 -7.82 27.11 -30.24
C CYS A 10 -8.64 27.35 -28.96
N ARG A 11 -9.94 27.60 -29.07
CA ARG A 11 -10.84 27.81 -27.91
C ARG A 11 -11.86 26.69 -27.82
N ASN A 12 -12.07 26.15 -26.61
CA ASN A 12 -13.22 25.31 -26.30
C ASN A 12 -13.87 25.83 -25.02
N GLY A 13 -15.02 26.51 -25.16
CA GLY A 13 -15.67 27.20 -24.05
C GLY A 13 -14.77 28.25 -23.39
N LYS A 14 -14.34 27.97 -22.14
CA LYS A 14 -13.43 28.81 -21.36
C LYS A 14 -11.95 28.43 -21.51
N SER A 15 -11.64 27.30 -22.13
CA SER A 15 -10.27 26.78 -22.28
C SER A 15 -9.62 27.31 -23.55
N ILE A 16 -8.34 27.68 -23.46
CA ILE A 16 -7.51 28.12 -24.59
C ILE A 16 -6.35 27.12 -24.73
N LEU A 17 -6.21 26.54 -25.91
CA LEU A 17 -5.13 25.66 -26.29
C LEU A 17 -4.28 26.36 -27.36
N TYR A 18 -2.96 26.36 -27.20
CA TYR A 18 -2.03 26.77 -28.24
C TYR A 18 -1.42 25.50 -28.83
N THR A 19 -1.65 25.28 -30.12
CA THR A 19 -1.08 24.14 -30.84
C THR A 19 -0.14 24.61 -31.95
N GLN A 20 0.88 23.81 -32.25
CA GLN A 20 1.73 23.99 -33.43
C GLN A 20 1.07 23.46 -34.70
N ASP A 21 -0.04 22.74 -34.56
CA ASP A 21 -0.80 22.21 -35.69
C ASP A 21 -1.54 23.33 -36.41
N ARG A 22 -1.71 23.17 -37.73
CA ARG A 22 -2.47 24.11 -38.57
C ARG A 22 -3.97 24.13 -38.25
N TYR A 23 -4.47 23.09 -37.60
CA TYR A 23 -5.89 22.92 -37.31
C TYR A 23 -6.11 22.66 -35.84
N CYS A 24 -7.24 23.15 -35.32
CA CYS A 24 -7.65 22.87 -33.96
C CYS A 24 -8.18 21.43 -33.84
N PRO A 25 -7.84 20.71 -32.74
CA PRO A 25 -8.39 19.39 -32.46
C PRO A 25 -9.91 19.45 -32.27
N ALA A 26 -10.58 18.30 -32.44
CA ALA A 26 -12.03 18.21 -32.37
C ALA A 26 -12.59 18.81 -31.06
N GLY A 27 -13.64 19.63 -31.19
CA GLY A 27 -14.24 20.36 -30.07
C GLY A 27 -13.60 21.72 -29.76
N TYR A 28 -12.51 22.09 -30.44
CA TYR A 28 -11.92 23.42 -30.36
C TYR A 28 -12.18 24.23 -31.63
N ILE A 29 -12.49 25.52 -31.47
CA ILE A 29 -12.62 26.48 -32.57
C ILE A 29 -11.35 27.29 -32.73
N ASP A 30 -10.92 27.52 -33.97
CA ASP A 30 -9.80 28.40 -34.27
C ASP A 30 -10.19 29.86 -34.01
N ILE A 31 -9.41 30.53 -33.17
CA ILE A 31 -9.56 31.94 -32.82
C ILE A 31 -8.26 32.71 -33.08
N THR A 32 -7.38 32.18 -33.93
CA THR A 32 -6.11 32.82 -34.30
C THR A 32 -6.42 34.10 -35.08
N GLY A 33 -6.31 35.26 -34.42
CA GLY A 33 -6.48 36.56 -35.06
C GLY A 33 -5.36 36.87 -36.06
N ALA A 34 -5.51 37.96 -36.83
CA ALA A 34 -4.54 38.42 -37.84
C ALA A 34 -3.10 38.65 -37.29
N SER A 35 -2.96 38.76 -35.97
CA SER A 35 -1.68 38.86 -35.26
C SER A 35 -1.36 37.53 -34.58
N GLY A 36 -1.00 36.51 -35.36
CA GLY A 36 -0.55 35.21 -34.83
C GLY A 36 0.66 35.40 -33.91
N GLY A 37 0.55 34.96 -32.66
CA GLY A 37 1.63 35.02 -31.68
C GLY A 37 2.63 33.88 -31.88
N THR A 38 3.92 34.15 -31.65
CA THR A 38 4.95 33.12 -31.58
C THR A 38 4.98 32.51 -30.18
N VAL A 39 5.05 31.18 -30.08
CA VAL A 39 5.24 30.47 -28.81
C VAL A 39 6.64 29.90 -28.79
N SER A 40 7.40 30.25 -27.77
CA SER A 40 8.69 29.64 -27.50
C SER A 40 8.46 28.51 -26.50
N ILE A 41 8.56 27.26 -26.94
CA ILE A 41 8.66 26.14 -26.00
C ILE A 41 10.05 26.21 -25.39
N VAL A 42 10.14 26.63 -24.13
CA VAL A 42 11.37 26.47 -23.36
C VAL A 42 11.48 24.99 -23.01
N GLY A 43 12.10 24.22 -23.90
CA GLY A 43 12.50 22.85 -23.59
C GLY A 43 13.42 22.87 -22.38
N ARG A 44 13.19 21.97 -21.40
CA ARG A 44 14.13 21.76 -20.30
C ARG A 44 15.52 21.50 -20.89
N SER A 45 16.54 22.20 -20.39
CA SER A 45 17.91 22.03 -20.85
C SER A 45 18.35 20.58 -20.61
N ALA A 46 19.31 20.09 -21.41
CA ALA A 46 19.85 18.73 -21.25
C ALA A 46 20.35 18.49 -19.81
N HIS A 47 20.96 19.51 -19.20
CA HIS A 47 21.43 19.47 -17.82
C HIS A 47 20.30 19.27 -16.79
N VAL A 48 19.15 19.95 -16.98
CA VAL A 48 17.99 19.76 -16.08
C VAL A 48 17.42 18.35 -16.20
N LYS A 49 17.40 17.78 -17.41
CA LYS A 49 16.95 16.39 -17.63
C LYS A 49 17.90 15.38 -16.98
N GLU A 50 19.20 15.64 -17.03
CA GLU A 50 20.23 14.79 -16.43
C GLU A 50 20.12 14.80 -14.90
N GLN A 51 19.99 15.99 -14.29
CA GLN A 51 19.77 16.13 -12.84
C GLN A 51 18.48 15.44 -12.37
N GLU A 52 17.39 15.53 -13.15
CA GLU A 52 16.13 14.89 -12.81
C GLU A 52 16.22 13.36 -12.88
N ASN A 53 16.90 12.82 -13.90
CA ASN A 53 17.19 11.39 -14.00
C ASN A 53 18.08 10.90 -12.86
N GLU A 54 19.11 11.66 -12.50
CA GLU A 54 20.02 11.30 -11.42
C GLU A 54 19.31 11.31 -10.06
N PHE A 55 18.43 12.29 -9.82
CA PHE A 55 17.59 12.33 -8.63
C PHE A 55 16.65 11.11 -8.54
N LEU A 56 15.99 10.76 -9.65
CA LEU A 56 15.12 9.59 -9.71
C LEU A 56 15.88 8.28 -9.47
N GLN A 57 17.08 8.15 -10.03
CA GLN A 57 17.94 6.99 -9.79
C GLN A 57 18.35 6.88 -8.32
N ARG A 58 18.89 7.94 -7.72
CA ARG A 58 19.25 7.94 -6.28
C ARG A 58 18.08 7.56 -5.41
N ARG A 59 16.90 8.11 -5.69
CA ARG A 59 15.67 7.83 -4.95
C ARG A 59 15.24 6.36 -5.07
N ALA A 60 15.39 5.74 -6.24
CA ALA A 60 15.09 4.33 -6.44
C ALA A 60 16.04 3.44 -5.62
N THR A 61 17.34 3.77 -5.60
CA THR A 61 18.35 3.01 -4.85
C THR A 61 18.20 3.17 -3.34
N GLU A 62 17.81 4.36 -2.86
CA GLU A 62 17.65 4.63 -1.42
C GLU A 62 16.35 4.05 -0.84
N ASN A 63 15.24 4.09 -1.59
CA ASN A 63 13.95 3.63 -1.05
C ASN A 63 13.71 2.11 -1.18
N GLY A 64 14.37 1.44 -2.13
CA GLY A 64 14.26 0.00 -2.31
C GLY A 64 14.60 -0.83 -1.05
N PRO A 65 15.80 -0.68 -0.46
CA PRO A 65 16.18 -1.46 0.73
C PRO A 65 15.36 -1.09 1.96
N TYR A 66 15.01 0.19 2.13
CA TYR A 66 14.18 0.63 3.26
C TYR A 66 12.77 0.02 3.20
N GLN A 67 12.12 0.02 2.04
CA GLN A 67 10.80 -0.59 1.85
C GLN A 67 10.84 -2.11 2.04
N MET A 68 11.89 -2.78 1.54
CA MET A 68 12.05 -4.22 1.72
C MET A 68 12.22 -4.59 3.20
N GLN A 69 12.96 -3.80 3.96
CA GLN A 69 13.19 -4.04 5.40
C GLN A 69 11.90 -3.84 6.21
N MET A 70 11.11 -2.81 5.89
CA MET A 70 9.80 -2.59 6.49
C MET A 70 8.81 -3.72 6.16
N ALA A 71 8.79 -4.19 4.92
CA ALA A 71 7.94 -5.31 4.51
C ALA A 71 8.32 -6.61 5.23
N GLN A 72 9.62 -6.90 5.40
CA GLN A 72 10.08 -8.07 6.15
C GLN A 72 9.72 -7.98 7.63
N ALA A 73 9.83 -6.80 8.24
CA ALA A 73 9.42 -6.58 9.63
C ALA A 73 7.91 -6.83 9.82
N GLN A 74 7.08 -6.31 8.92
CA GLN A 74 5.63 -6.55 8.95
C GLN A 74 5.27 -8.03 8.81
N VAL A 75 5.89 -8.75 7.88
CA VAL A 75 5.64 -10.19 7.69
C VAL A 75 6.06 -10.98 8.95
N ALA A 76 7.17 -10.62 9.58
CA ALA A 76 7.61 -11.28 10.81
C ALA A 76 6.63 -11.03 11.98
N GLU A 77 6.14 -9.80 12.14
CA GLU A 77 5.13 -9.46 13.15
C GLU A 77 3.81 -10.19 12.91
N GLU A 78 3.33 -10.22 11.66
CA GLU A 78 2.10 -10.95 11.30
C GLU A 78 2.23 -12.45 11.56
N GLN A 79 3.37 -13.06 11.21
CA GLN A 79 3.60 -14.48 11.51
C GLN A 79 3.63 -14.75 13.01
N GLN A 80 4.27 -13.88 13.79
CA GLN A 80 4.33 -14.03 15.24
C GLN A 80 2.94 -13.86 15.88
N GLN A 81 2.15 -12.90 15.41
CA GLN A 81 0.78 -12.70 15.86
C GLN A 81 -0.11 -13.88 15.47
N ALA A 82 0.02 -14.40 14.25
CA ALA A 82 -0.71 -15.57 13.79
C ALA A 82 -0.37 -16.80 14.66
N HIS A 83 0.91 -17.03 14.95
CA HIS A 83 1.34 -18.14 15.81
C HIS A 83 0.73 -18.05 17.22
N ASN A 84 0.79 -16.87 17.85
CA ASN A 84 0.18 -16.65 19.16
C ASN A 84 -1.34 -16.88 19.12
N SER A 85 -2.03 -16.36 18.10
CA SER A 85 -3.47 -16.54 17.95
C SER A 85 -3.87 -18.02 17.78
N ALA A 86 -3.07 -18.79 17.02
CA ALA A 86 -3.29 -20.21 16.82
C ALA A 86 -3.08 -21.00 18.13
N LEU A 87 -2.03 -20.67 18.90
CA LEU A 87 -1.80 -21.26 20.22
C LEU A 87 -2.98 -20.98 21.17
N CYS A 88 -3.43 -19.73 21.26
CA CYS A 88 -4.56 -19.35 22.11
C CYS A 88 -5.84 -20.10 21.72
N THR A 89 -6.10 -20.22 20.42
CA THR A 89 -7.27 -20.94 19.90
C THR A 89 -7.21 -22.43 20.24
N SER A 90 -6.04 -23.05 20.10
CA SER A 90 -5.80 -24.45 20.49
C SER A 90 -6.07 -24.67 21.98
N LEU A 91 -5.49 -23.84 22.86
CA LEU A 91 -5.71 -23.93 24.30
C LEU A 91 -7.19 -23.72 24.67
N ALA A 92 -7.87 -22.77 24.02
CA ALA A 92 -9.30 -22.54 24.24
C ALA A 92 -10.16 -23.74 23.81
N SER A 93 -9.79 -24.41 22.71
CA SER A 93 -10.48 -25.63 22.27
C SER A 93 -10.30 -26.79 23.25
N GLN A 94 -9.10 -26.94 23.82
CA GLN A 94 -8.81 -27.95 24.85
C GLN A 94 -9.56 -27.66 26.15
N ALA A 95 -9.62 -26.39 26.57
CA ALA A 95 -10.40 -26.01 27.75
C ALA A 95 -11.89 -26.37 27.58
N LYS A 96 -12.46 -26.07 26.41
CA LYS A 96 -13.86 -26.42 26.08
C LYS A 96 -14.09 -27.93 26.05
N SER A 97 -13.15 -28.72 25.50
CA SER A 97 -13.30 -30.18 25.45
C SER A 97 -13.23 -30.81 26.84
N LEU A 98 -12.34 -30.31 27.71
CA LEU A 98 -12.27 -30.72 29.11
C LEU A 98 -13.54 -30.33 29.88
N GLU A 99 -14.07 -29.13 29.67
CA GLU A 99 -15.36 -28.71 30.24
C GLU A 99 -16.51 -29.59 29.79
N ALA A 100 -16.54 -29.99 28.51
CA ALA A 100 -17.53 -30.93 28.00
C ALA A 100 -17.36 -32.33 28.63
N ALA A 101 -16.13 -32.81 28.77
CA ALA A 101 -15.83 -34.08 29.42
C ALA A 101 -16.27 -34.08 30.90
N MET A 102 -16.03 -32.99 31.64
CA MET A 102 -16.46 -32.85 33.04
C MET A 102 -17.98 -32.90 33.23
N ARG A 103 -18.76 -32.54 32.19
CA ARG A 103 -20.24 -32.61 32.22
C ARG A 103 -20.78 -34.03 31.99
N GLN A 104 -19.94 -34.95 31.50
CA GLN A 104 -20.35 -36.35 31.33
C GLN A 104 -20.34 -37.09 32.66
N PRO A 105 -21.18 -38.15 32.81
CA PRO A 105 -21.19 -38.99 34.00
C PRO A 105 -19.87 -39.77 34.08
N ASN A 106 -18.93 -39.26 34.87
CA ASN A 106 -17.62 -39.86 35.09
C ASN A 106 -17.46 -40.22 36.57
N GLY A 107 -16.60 -41.21 36.84
CA GLY A 107 -16.19 -41.53 38.21
C GLY A 107 -15.46 -40.35 38.88
N PRO A 108 -15.49 -40.23 40.22
CA PRO A 108 -14.92 -39.10 40.95
C PRO A 108 -13.42 -38.92 40.72
N GLN A 109 -12.63 -40.00 40.66
CA GLN A 109 -11.19 -39.94 40.36
C GLN A 109 -10.89 -39.36 38.97
N TRP A 110 -11.74 -39.69 37.98
CA TRP A 110 -11.60 -39.17 36.62
C TRP A 110 -11.96 -37.69 36.55
N LEU A 111 -13.01 -37.28 37.29
CA LEU A 111 -13.41 -35.88 37.38
C LEU A 111 -12.31 -35.00 37.99
N ASP A 112 -11.61 -35.48 39.02
CA ASP A 112 -10.50 -34.75 39.63
C ASP A 112 -9.31 -34.60 38.68
N ASN A 113 -9.01 -35.65 37.89
CA ASN A 113 -8.01 -35.57 36.83
C ASN A 113 -8.38 -34.52 35.78
N LEU A 114 -9.63 -34.51 35.30
CA LEU A 114 -10.12 -33.52 34.34
C LEU A 114 -10.05 -32.08 34.88
N LYS A 115 -10.39 -31.86 36.16
CA LYS A 115 -10.24 -30.56 36.83
C LYS A 115 -8.78 -30.11 36.93
N GLN A 116 -7.86 -31.04 37.18
CA GLN A 116 -6.43 -30.71 37.21
C GLN A 116 -5.92 -30.33 35.82
N GLN A 117 -6.30 -31.09 34.78
CA GLN A 117 -5.96 -30.76 33.40
C GLN A 117 -6.54 -29.40 32.99
N HIS A 118 -7.79 -29.11 33.35
CA HIS A 118 -8.44 -27.84 33.03
C HIS A 118 -7.70 -26.65 33.66
N ARG A 119 -7.28 -26.77 34.94
CA ARG A 119 -6.46 -25.75 35.61
C ARG A 119 -5.13 -25.54 34.90
N ASN A 120 -4.44 -26.61 34.51
CA ASN A 120 -3.18 -26.51 33.78
C ASN A 120 -3.34 -25.77 32.44
N VAL A 121 -4.42 -26.05 31.70
CA VAL A 121 -4.71 -25.35 30.43
C VAL A 121 -5.02 -23.87 30.68
N ARG A 122 -5.79 -23.54 31.72
CA ARG A 122 -6.07 -22.14 32.12
C ARG A 122 -4.81 -21.39 32.52
N ASP A 123 -3.90 -22.03 33.26
CA ASP A 123 -2.60 -21.45 33.60
C ASP A 123 -1.74 -21.21 32.35
N GLN A 124 -1.78 -22.12 31.37
CA GLN A 124 -1.10 -21.91 30.09
C GLN A 124 -1.71 -20.75 29.30
N GLN A 125 -3.03 -20.58 29.31
CA GLN A 125 -3.67 -19.41 28.68
C GLN A 125 -3.18 -18.11 29.33
N TYR A 126 -3.23 -18.03 30.67
CA TYR A 126 -2.76 -16.87 31.41
C TYR A 126 -1.29 -16.51 31.12
N ARG A 127 -0.40 -17.52 31.09
CA ARG A 127 1.03 -17.33 30.78
C ARG A 127 1.26 -16.82 29.36
N ASN A 128 0.44 -17.26 28.40
CA ASN A 128 0.54 -16.86 27.00
C ASN A 128 -0.29 -15.61 26.66
N LYS A 129 -0.95 -14.99 27.67
CA LYS A 129 -1.85 -13.83 27.51
C LYS A 129 -3.00 -14.10 26.53
N CYS A 130 -3.46 -15.34 26.56
CA CYS A 130 -4.77 -15.78 26.10
C CYS A 130 -5.73 -15.80 27.31
#